data_AF-A0A1V4TZW5-F1
#
_entry.id   AF-A0A1V4TZW5-F1
#
_cell.length_a   1.000
_cell.length_b   1.000
_cell.length_c   1.000
_cell.angle_alpha   90.00
_cell.angle_beta   90.00
_cell.angle_gamma   90.00
#
_symmetry.space_group_name_H-M   'P 1'
#
loop_
_entity.id
_entity.type
_entity.pdbx_description
1 polymer ?
#
loop_
_entity_poly.entity_id
_entity_poly.type
_entity_poly.pdbx_seq_one_letter_code
_entity_poly.pdbx_strand_id
1 'polypeptide(L)'
;MDGSSYTWTVDTSDLQDGEHKIKVTATTTSGETVSKEVDVTVSNQAALIVPIQQFNLTLADIGFLTVVGFIFAIGIMELRRKNRWH
;
A
#
# COMPACT_ATOMS: atom_id res chain seq x y z
N MET A 1 -47.89 -1.96 -11.58
CA MET A 1 -46.54 -2.40 -11.92
C MET A 1 -45.85 -2.75 -10.63
N ASP A 2 -45.85 -4.03 -10.34
CA ASP A 2 -45.12 -4.74 -9.31
C ASP A 2 -43.61 -4.53 -9.52
N GLY A 3 -43.01 -3.73 -8.63
CA GLY A 3 -41.59 -3.40 -8.66
C GLY A 3 -40.74 -4.64 -8.41
N SER A 4 -40.38 -5.34 -9.48
CA SER A 4 -39.41 -6.43 -9.44
C SER A 4 -38.00 -5.86 -9.28
N SER A 5 -37.22 -6.44 -8.37
CA SER A 5 -35.81 -6.08 -8.18
C SER A 5 -34.95 -6.72 -9.26
N TYR A 6 -34.17 -5.90 -9.97
CA TYR A 6 -33.16 -6.36 -10.92
C TYR A 6 -31.79 -6.33 -10.25
N THR A 7 -31.00 -7.38 -10.46
CA THR A 7 -29.61 -7.47 -9.98
C THR A 7 -28.68 -7.71 -11.16
N TRP A 8 -27.57 -6.98 -11.21
CA TRP A 8 -26.52 -7.16 -12.19
C TRP A 8 -25.15 -7.12 -11.51
N THR A 9 -24.22 -7.91 -12.00
CA THR A 9 -22.84 -7.99 -11.53
C THR A 9 -21.92 -7.57 -12.67
N VAL A 10 -20.97 -6.70 -12.37
CA VAL A 10 -19.94 -6.23 -13.30
C VAL A 10 -18.57 -6.62 -12.76
N ASP A 11 -17.72 -7.16 -13.62
CA ASP A 11 -16.30 -7.37 -13.31
C ASP A 11 -15.57 -6.04 -13.49
N THR A 12 -14.91 -5.57 -12.43
CA THR A 12 -14.18 -4.30 -12.44
C THR A 12 -12.68 -4.48 -12.66
N SER A 13 -12.19 -5.72 -12.81
CA SER A 13 -10.76 -6.05 -12.85
C SER A 13 -10.00 -5.33 -13.98
N ASP A 14 -10.67 -5.11 -15.11
CA ASP A 14 -10.10 -4.45 -16.30
C ASP A 14 -10.44 -2.95 -16.37
N LEU A 15 -11.23 -2.42 -15.43
CA LEU A 15 -11.53 -0.99 -15.39
C LEU A 15 -10.33 -0.21 -14.85
N GLN A 16 -10.08 0.97 -15.41
CA GLN A 16 -9.06 1.86 -14.89
C GLN A 16 -9.44 2.37 -13.49
N ASP A 17 -8.45 2.47 -12.61
CA ASP A 17 -8.63 3.13 -11.31
C ASP A 17 -9.14 4.57 -11.49
N GLY A 18 -10.13 4.96 -10.69
CA GLY A 18 -10.71 6.30 -10.71
C GLY A 18 -12.23 6.33 -10.56
N GLU A 19 -12.80 7.52 -10.79
CA GLU A 19 -14.25 7.74 -10.75
C GLU A 19 -14.92 7.24 -12.03
N HIS A 20 -16.01 6.50 -11.84
CA HIS A 20 -16.89 6.00 -12.90
C HIS A 20 -18.34 6.30 -12.56
N LYS A 21 -19.21 6.28 -13.57
CA LYS A 21 -20.65 6.47 -13.39
C LYS A 21 -21.42 5.26 -13.87
N ILE A 22 -22.27 4.74 -13.00
CA ILE A 22 -23.25 3.72 -13.36
C ILE A 22 -24.56 4.43 -13.67
N LYS A 23 -25.02 4.34 -14.92
CA LYS A 23 -26.30 4.87 -15.37
C LYS A 23 -27.29 3.75 -15.63
N VAL A 24 -28.41 3.79 -14.92
CA VAL A 24 -29.54 2.88 -15.15
C VAL A 24 -30.64 3.66 -15.84
N THR A 25 -31.11 3.16 -16.99
CA THR A 25 -32.24 3.75 -17.73
C THR A 25 -33.36 2.73 -17.82
N ALA A 26 -34.52 3.05 -17.26
CA ALA A 26 -35.73 2.27 -17.40
C ALA A 26 -36.59 2.87 -18.51
N THR A 27 -37.14 2.02 -19.38
CA THR A 27 -38.06 2.43 -20.45
C THR A 27 -39.41 1.78 -20.19
N THR A 28 -40.49 2.58 -20.19
CA THR A 28 -41.87 2.08 -20.05
C THR A 28 -42.35 1.45 -21.35
N THR A 29 -43.44 0.69 -21.29
CA THR A 29 -44.08 0.11 -22.49
C THR A 29 -44.54 1.17 -23.50
N SER A 30 -44.76 2.40 -23.03
CA SER A 30 -45.15 3.54 -23.86
C SER A 30 -43.95 4.29 -24.48
N GLY A 31 -42.72 3.84 -24.21
CA GLY A 31 -41.48 4.43 -24.72
C GLY A 31 -40.90 5.57 -23.87
N GLU A 32 -41.49 5.87 -22.71
CA GLU A 32 -40.97 6.90 -21.81
C GLU A 32 -39.77 6.37 -21.02
N THR A 33 -38.71 7.18 -20.90
CA THR A 33 -37.47 6.77 -20.22
C THR A 33 -37.22 7.56 -18.94
N VAL A 34 -36.78 6.87 -17.89
CA VAL A 34 -36.27 7.49 -16.66
C VAL A 34 -34.88 6.95 -16.38
N SER A 35 -33.91 7.84 -16.12
CA SER A 35 -32.55 7.45 -15.77
C SER A 35 -32.14 7.86 -14.37
N LYS A 36 -31.30 7.04 -13.73
CA LYS A 36 -30.58 7.36 -12.49
C LYS A 36 -29.10 7.07 -12.65
N GLU A 37 -28.29 7.86 -11.95
CA GLU A 37 -26.83 7.76 -11.97
C GLU A 37 -26.29 7.59 -10.55
N VAL A 38 -25.23 6.81 -10.42
CA VAL A 38 -24.46 6.64 -9.18
C VAL A 38 -22.98 6.75 -9.52
N ASP A 39 -22.27 7.59 -8.78
CA ASP A 39 -20.82 7.68 -8.85
C ASP A 39 -20.19 6.54 -8.04
N VAL A 40 -19.19 5.88 -8.62
CA VAL A 40 -18.43 4.80 -7.99
C VAL A 40 -16.94 5.05 -8.20
N THR A 41 -16.13 4.67 -7.23
CA THR A 41 -14.67 4.72 -7.36
C THR A 41 -14.13 3.30 -7.52
N VAL A 42 -13.47 3.03 -8.64
CA VAL A 42 -12.76 1.78 -8.89
C VAL A 42 -11.31 1.94 -8.40
N SER A 43 -10.83 0.94 -7.67
CA SER A 43 -9.45 0.85 -7.22
C SER A 43 -9.01 -0.61 -7.28
N ASN A 44 -8.23 -0.96 -8.30
CA ASN A 44 -7.70 -2.29 -8.57
C ASN A 44 -6.26 -2.47 -8.04
N GLN A 45 -5.83 -1.62 -7.10
CA GLN A 45 -4.51 -1.76 -6.47
C GLN A 45 -4.38 -3.12 -5.78
N ALA A 46 -3.40 -3.90 -6.23
CA ALA A 46 -2.96 -5.09 -5.53
C ALA A 46 -2.39 -4.70 -4.15
N ALA A 47 -2.62 -5.55 -3.15
CA ALA A 47 -1.99 -5.38 -1.85
C ALA A 47 -0.46 -5.38 -2.02
N LEU A 48 0.20 -4.32 -1.54
CA LEU A 48 1.66 -4.27 -1.47
C LEU A 48 2.12 -5.23 -0.38
N ILE A 49 2.41 -6.48 -0.74
CA ILE A 49 3.08 -7.42 0.14
C ILE A 49 4.58 -7.14 0.01
N VAL A 50 5.12 -6.22 0.81
CA VAL A 50 6.56 -6.04 0.90
C VAL A 50 7.15 -7.25 1.63
N PRO A 51 8.09 -8.00 1.04
CA PRO A 51 8.79 -9.04 1.77
C PRO A 51 9.65 -8.36 2.85
N ILE A 52 9.42 -8.71 4.12
CA ILE A 52 10.33 -8.30 5.19
C ILE A 52 11.70 -8.93 4.92
N GLN A 53 12.70 -8.09 4.63
CA GLN A 53 14.07 -8.56 4.48
C GLN A 53 14.60 -8.95 5.86
N GLN A 54 14.53 -10.25 6.17
CA GLN A 54 15.14 -10.78 7.38
C GLN A 54 16.66 -10.82 7.21
N PHE A 55 17.37 -10.00 7.97
CA PHE A 55 18.82 -10.10 8.09
C PHE A 55 19.15 -11.22 9.09
N ASN A 56 19.56 -12.36 8.56
CA ASN A 56 20.05 -13.47 9.38
C ASN A 56 21.49 -13.19 9.78
N LEU A 57 21.69 -12.59 10.95
CA LEU A 57 23.02 -12.42 11.53
C LEU A 57 23.45 -13.71 12.23
N THR A 58 24.61 -14.23 11.87
CA THR A 58 25.26 -15.31 12.61
C THR A 58 25.93 -14.80 13.88
N LEU A 59 26.28 -15.70 14.80
CA LEU A 59 27.10 -15.34 15.97
C LEU A 59 28.46 -14.75 15.56
N ALA A 60 29.00 -15.12 14.40
CA ALA A 60 30.23 -14.55 13.87
C ALA A 60 30.04 -13.11 13.39
N ASP A 61 28.91 -12.80 12.74
CA ASP A 61 28.58 -11.43 12.32
C ASP A 61 28.41 -10.51 13.53
N ILE A 62 27.72 -10.99 14.58
CA ILE A 62 27.58 -10.27 15.85
C ILE A 62 28.95 -10.09 16.50
N GLY A 63 29.76 -11.15 16.54
CA GLY A 63 31.13 -11.10 17.07
C GLY A 63 31.97 -10.03 16.37
N PHE A 64 31.94 -10.00 15.04
CA PHE A 64 32.66 -9.00 14.25
C PHE A 64 32.16 -7.57 14.53
N LEU A 65 30.85 -7.36 14.58
CA LEU A 65 30.25 -6.05 14.89
C LEU A 65 30.65 -5.53 16.27
N THR A 66 30.68 -6.40 17.29
CA THR A 66 31.09 -6.00 18.63
C THR A 66 32.55 -5.56 18.67
N VAL A 67 33.46 -6.32 18.05
CA VAL A 67 34.90 -5.99 18.00
C VAL A 67 35.14 -4.67 17.28
N VAL A 68 34.51 -4.48 16.11
CA VAL A 68 34.60 -3.23 15.35
C VAL A 68 34.05 -2.06 16.18
N GLY A 69 32.89 -2.23 16.82
CA GLY A 69 32.30 -1.20 17.68
C GLY A 69 33.22 -0.77 18.83
N PHE A 70 33.87 -1.71 19.51
CA PHE A 70 34.81 -1.40 20.58
C PHE A 70 36.06 -0.66 20.07
N ILE A 71 36.63 -1.06 18.94
CA ILE A 71 37.78 -0.37 18.34
C ILE A 71 37.42 1.10 18.03
N PHE A 72 36.25 1.34 17.45
CA PHE A 72 35.76 2.70 17.19
C PHE A 72 35.54 3.48 18.49
N ALA A 73 34.93 2.88 19.50
CA ALA A 73 34.69 3.53 20.79
C ALA A 73 36.01 3.93 21.48
N ILE A 74 37.00 3.02 21.50
CA ILE A 74 38.33 3.27 22.05
C ILE A 74 39.03 4.39 21.26
N GLY A 75 39.00 4.33 19.93
CA GLY A 75 39.59 5.38 19.08
C GLY A 75 38.99 6.75 19.36
N ILE A 76 37.65 6.85 19.47
CA ILE A 76 36.97 8.10 19.82
C ILE A 76 37.34 8.57 21.23
N MET A 77 37.45 7.66 22.20
CA MET A 77 37.87 7.99 23.57
C MET A 77 39.30 8.54 23.61
N GLU A 78 40.24 7.95 22.86
CA GLU A 78 41.61 8.43 22.79
C GLU A 78 41.74 9.80 22.11
N LEU A 79 40.97 10.03 21.04
CA LEU A 79 40.90 11.32 20.37
C LEU A 79 40.38 12.41 21.32
N ARG A 80 39.29 12.12 22.05
CA ARG A 80 38.76 13.02 23.09
C ARG A 80 39.78 13.27 24.18
N ARG A 81 40.51 12.26 24.63
CA ARG A 81 41.56 12.41 25.64
C ARG A 81 42.65 13.37 25.17
N LYS A 82 43.13 13.24 23.94
CA LYS A 82 44.19 14.09 23.36
C LYS A 82 43.73 15.55 23.14
N ASN A 83 42.47 15.75 22.78
CA ASN A 83 41.91 17.09 22.58
C ASN A 83 41.60 17.86 23.88
N ARG A 84 41.66 17.22 25.05
CA ARG A 84 41.43 17.87 26.37
C ARG A 84 42.68 18.47 27.02
N TRP A 85 43.87 18.25 26.44
CA TRP A 85 45.15 18.76 26.96
C TRP A 85 45.76 19.82 26.03
N HIS A 86 44.91 20.54 25.31
CA HIS A 86 45.20 21.82 24.63
C HIS A 86 44.21 22.85 25.17
#